data_AF-A0A6A6LRA4-F1
#
_entry.id   AF-A0A6A6LRA4-F1
#
_cell.length_a   1.000
_cell.length_b   1.000
_cell.length_c   1.000
_cell.angle_alpha   90.00
_cell.angle_beta   90.00
_cell.angle_gamma   90.00
#
_symmetry.space_group_name_H-M   'P 1'
#
loop_
_entity.id
_entity.type
_entity.pdbx_description
1 polymer ?
#
loop_
_entity_poly.entity_id
_entity_poly.type
_entity_poly.pdbx_seq_one_letter_code
_entity_poly.pdbx_strand_id
1 'polypeptide(L)'
;MPSNLVGKADLNAYRIACFKLVSILARNDPYEGVSIDKVYLNLTDSTEAMLKKSPPHGLEVLVKEIPKSHVLGHENEVCGNAF
;
A
#
# COMPACT_ATOMS: atom_id res chain seq x y z
N MET A 1 -50.56 3.13 -3.37
CA MET A 1 -50.15 3.73 -4.66
C MET A 1 -48.81 4.41 -4.44
N PRO A 2 -47.68 3.91 -4.95
CA PRO A 2 -46.42 4.63 -4.78
C PRO A 2 -46.42 5.83 -5.73
N SER A 3 -46.17 7.00 -5.14
CA SER A 3 -46.02 8.28 -5.82
C SER A 3 -44.73 8.28 -6.64
N ASN A 4 -44.84 7.84 -7.89
CA ASN A 4 -43.81 8.05 -8.91
C ASN A 4 -43.77 9.54 -9.26
N LEU A 5 -42.99 10.30 -8.50
CA LEU A 5 -42.52 11.61 -8.94
C LEU A 5 -41.47 11.38 -10.05
N VAL A 6 -41.84 11.85 -11.23
CA VAL A 6 -41.06 11.94 -12.47
C VAL A 6 -39.56 12.16 -12.23
N GLY A 7 -38.73 11.28 -12.80
CA GLY A 7 -37.38 11.62 -13.24
C GLY A 7 -36.22 11.52 -12.23
N LYS A 8 -36.38 10.92 -11.05
CA LYS A 8 -35.24 10.72 -10.12
C LYS A 8 -34.50 9.43 -10.46
N ALA A 9 -33.20 9.53 -10.76
CA ALA A 9 -32.36 8.35 -11.02
C ALA A 9 -32.32 7.44 -9.79
N ASP A 10 -32.67 6.17 -9.96
CA ASP A 10 -32.56 5.16 -8.91
C ASP A 10 -31.15 4.57 -8.89
N LEU A 11 -30.42 4.82 -7.80
CA LEU A 11 -29.07 4.31 -7.55
C LEU A 11 -29.07 3.09 -6.62
N ASN A 12 -30.24 2.53 -6.27
CA ASN A 12 -30.34 1.45 -5.29
C ASN A 12 -29.60 0.19 -5.74
N ALA A 13 -29.76 -0.23 -6.99
CA ALA A 13 -29.05 -1.38 -7.54
C ALA A 13 -27.51 -1.20 -7.46
N TYR A 14 -27.04 0.01 -7.74
CA TYR A 14 -25.62 0.37 -7.63
C TYR A 14 -25.12 0.30 -6.18
N ARG A 15 -25.87 0.91 -5.25
CA ARG A 15 -25.56 0.87 -3.81
C ARG A 15 -25.48 -0.56 -3.28
N ILE A 16 -26.41 -1.43 -3.67
CA ILE A 16 -26.42 -2.84 -3.24
C ILE A 16 -25.17 -3.57 -3.75
N ALA A 17 -24.78 -3.35 -5.01
CA ALA A 17 -23.57 -3.97 -5.57
C ALA A 17 -22.30 -3.50 -4.84
N CYS A 18 -22.18 -2.19 -4.59
CA CYS A 18 -21.05 -1.63 -3.85
C CYS A 18 -21.01 -2.13 -2.40
N PHE A 19 -22.16 -2.25 -1.72
CA PHE A 19 -22.22 -2.74 -0.34
C PHE A 19 -21.74 -4.19 -0.21
N LYS A 20 -22.05 -5.05 -1.18
CA LYS A 20 -21.51 -6.43 -1.23
C LYS A 20 -19.97 -6.42 -1.29
N LEU A 21 -19.39 -5.57 -2.13
CA LEU A 21 -17.94 -5.42 -2.24
C LEU A 21 -17.31 -4.92 -0.93
N VAL A 22 -17.92 -3.91 -0.31
CA VAL A 22 -17.48 -3.38 0.99
C VAL A 22 -17.51 -4.45 2.09
N SER A 23 -18.55 -5.30 2.12
CA SER A 23 -18.64 -6.39 3.10
C SER A 23 -17.52 -7.44 3.00
N ILE A 24 -16.93 -7.59 1.81
CA ILE A 24 -15.78 -8.47 1.61
C ILE A 24 -14.51 -7.78 2.12
N LEU A 25 -14.32 -6.50 1.79
CA LEU A 25 -13.16 -5.72 2.23
C LEU A 25 -13.10 -5.54 3.74
N ALA A 26 -14.25 -5.34 4.39
CA ALA A 26 -14.41 -5.20 5.84
C ALA A 26 -13.87 -6.38 6.65
N ARG A 27 -13.66 -7.54 6.03
CA ARG A 27 -13.17 -8.75 6.71
C ARG A 27 -11.66 -8.80 6.83
N ASN A 28 -10.94 -8.07 5.97
CA ASN A 28 -9.49 -8.19 5.86
C ASN A 28 -8.76 -7.07 6.60
N ASP A 29 -9.22 -5.83 6.45
CA ASP A 29 -8.57 -4.66 7.04
C ASP A 29 -9.62 -3.57 7.39
N PRO A 30 -9.31 -2.66 8.33
CA PRO A 30 -10.10 -1.46 8.56
C PRO A 30 -10.20 -0.63 7.27
N TYR A 31 -11.41 -0.19 6.93
CA TYR A 31 -11.66 0.61 5.73
C TYR A 31 -12.43 1.90 6.09
N GLU A 32 -12.18 2.96 5.33
CA GLU A 32 -12.93 4.22 5.39
C GLU A 32 -13.70 4.41 4.08
N GLY A 33 -15.02 4.59 4.19
CA GLY A 33 -15.89 4.87 3.05
C GLY A 33 -15.75 6.31 2.58
N VAL A 34 -15.39 6.52 1.30
CA VAL A 34 -15.10 7.85 0.72
C VAL A 34 -16.23 8.29 -0.22
N SER A 35 -16.81 7.33 -0.93
CA SER A 35 -17.95 7.48 -1.85
C SER A 35 -18.71 6.16 -1.89
N ILE A 36 -19.84 6.11 -2.59
CA ILE A 36 -20.65 4.88 -2.79
C ILE A 36 -19.78 3.73 -3.33
N ASP A 37 -18.79 4.04 -4.15
CA ASP A 37 -17.95 3.11 -4.90
C ASP A 37 -16.45 3.23 -4.60
N LYS A 38 -16.06 4.14 -3.69
CA LYS A 38 -14.67 4.38 -3.35
C LYS A 38 -14.45 4.19 -1.86
N VAL A 39 -13.45 3.39 -1.54
CA VAL A 39 -12.98 3.13 -0.18
C VAL A 39 -11.46 3.25 -0.14
N TYR A 40 -10.94 3.76 0.97
CA TYR A 40 -9.51 3.64 1.28
C TYR A 40 -9.31 2.45 2.23
N LEU A 41 -8.30 1.64 1.94
CA LEU A 41 -7.89 0.52 2.80
C LEU A 41 -6.64 0.93 3.56
N ASN A 42 -6.66 0.77 4.88
CA ASN A 42 -5.46 0.89 5.68
C ASN A 42 -4.72 -0.45 5.67
N LEU A 43 -3.65 -0.54 4.89
CA LEU A 43 -2.85 -1.76 4.76
C LEU A 43 -1.66 -1.79 5.73
N THR A 44 -1.56 -0.87 6.68
CA THR A 44 -0.38 -0.73 7.56
C THR A 44 -0.10 -2.04 8.31
N ASP A 45 -1.10 -2.55 9.03
CA ASP A 45 -0.94 -3.75 9.85
C ASP A 45 -0.69 -5.00 8.99
N SER A 46 -1.41 -5.12 7.87
CA SER A 46 -1.24 -6.20 6.89
C SER A 46 0.16 -6.19 6.27
N THR A 47 0.69 -5.00 5.94
CA THR A 47 2.03 -4.84 5.38
C THR A 47 3.10 -5.15 6.43
N GLU A 48 2.94 -4.69 7.67
CA GLU A 48 3.86 -5.02 8.76
C GLU A 48 3.89 -6.53 9.03
N ALA A 49 2.73 -7.18 9.08
CA ALA A 49 2.63 -8.63 9.25
C ALA A 49 3.28 -9.39 8.09
N MET A 50 3.09 -8.93 6.85
CA MET A 50 3.71 -9.53 5.67
C MET A 50 5.25 -9.38 5.70
N LEU A 51 5.76 -8.20 6.07
CA LEU A 51 7.19 -7.95 6.23
C LEU A 51 7.83 -8.79 7.34
N LYS A 52 7.12 -8.98 8.46
CA LYS A 52 7.56 -9.88 9.54
C LYS A 52 7.60 -11.34 9.09
N LYS A 53 6.61 -11.77 8.32
CA LYS A 53 6.48 -13.16 7.83
C LYS A 53 7.48 -13.49 6.73
N SER A 54 7.75 -12.53 5.84
CA SER A 54 8.68 -12.67 4.73
C SER A 54 9.57 -11.43 4.68
N PRO A 55 10.59 -11.37 5.54
CA PRO A 55 11.57 -10.30 5.48
C PRO A 55 12.15 -10.23 4.07
N PRO A 56 12.26 -9.05 3.45
CA PRO A 56 13.02 -8.92 2.21
C PRO A 56 14.42 -9.49 2.45
N HIS A 57 14.99 -10.16 1.43
CA HIS A 57 16.33 -10.78 1.51
C HIS A 57 17.26 -9.83 2.26
N GLY A 58 17.71 -10.29 3.44
CA GLY A 58 18.25 -9.43 4.49
C GLY A 58 19.40 -8.56 4.00
N LEU A 59 19.67 -7.49 4.74
CA LEU A 59 20.79 -6.58 4.53
C LEU A 59 22.11 -7.29 4.22
N GLU A 60 22.31 -8.53 4.63
CA GLU A 60 23.46 -9.37 4.27
C GLU A 60 23.63 -9.60 2.75
N VAL A 61 22.54 -9.79 2.00
CA VAL A 61 22.57 -9.87 0.53
C VAL A 61 22.93 -8.50 -0.04
N LEU A 62 22.33 -7.44 0.49
CA LEU A 62 22.62 -6.07 0.06
C LEU A 62 24.07 -5.66 0.37
N VAL A 63 24.60 -5.97 1.55
CA VAL A 63 25.98 -5.71 1.99
C VAL A 63 27.00 -6.50 1.17
N LYS A 64 26.64 -7.68 0.66
CA LYS A 64 27.50 -8.46 -0.25
C LYS A 64 27.48 -7.93 -1.69
N GLU A 65 26.39 -7.30 -2.11
CA GLU A 65 26.24 -6.72 -3.46
C GLU A 65 26.64 -5.23 -3.54
N ILE A 66 26.60 -4.47 -2.45
CA ILE A 66 27.11 -3.08 -2.35
C ILE A 66 28.58 -2.94 -2.80
N PRO A 67 29.53 -3.76 -2.34
CA PRO A 67 30.93 -3.65 -2.78
C PRO A 67 31.13 -4.05 -4.25
N LYS A 68 30.15 -4.73 -4.88
CA LYS A 68 30.17 -5.03 -6.32
C LYS A 68 29.56 -3.90 -7.15
N SER A 69 28.70 -3.10 -6.55
CA SER A 69 28.23 -1.83 -7.10
C SER A 69 29.32 -0.78 -6.87
N HIS A 70 30.31 -0.73 -7.76
CA HIS A 70 31.28 0.37 -7.81
C HIS A 70 30.54 1.70 -8.10
N VAL A 71 29.97 2.31 -7.06
CA VAL A 71 29.48 3.68 -7.11
C VAL A 71 30.71 4.56 -7.07
N LEU A 72 31.05 5.12 -8.24
CA LEU A 72 32.04 6.17 -8.41
C LEU A 72 31.77 7.29 -7.39
N GLY A 73 32.69 7.50 -6.45
CA GLY A 73 32.62 8.67 -5.56
C GLY A 73 33.12 8.51 -4.12
N HIS A 74 33.68 7.38 -3.70
CA HIS A 74 34.43 7.33 -2.44
C HIS A 74 35.87 7.76 -2.71
N GLU A 75 36.11 9.07 -2.66
CA GLU A 75 37.44 9.64 -2.65
C GLU A 75 38.15 9.14 -1.39
N ASN A 76 39.08 8.20 -1.57
CA ASN A 76 40.05 7.85 -0.55
C ASN A 76 40.94 9.09 -0.36
N GLU A 77 40.59 9.97 0.58
CA GLU A 77 41.59 10.85 1.18
C GLU A 77 42.55 9.98 1.99
N VAL A 78 43.54 9.42 1.28
CA VAL A 78 44.83 9.12 1.89
C VAL A 78 45.49 10.49 2.09
N CYS A 79 45.21 11.11 3.25
CA CYS A 79 46.09 12.15 3.74
C CYS A 79 47.42 11.47 4.08
N GLY A 80 48.34 11.54 3.11
CA GLY A 80 49.70 11.08 3.26
C GLY A 80 50.40 11.89 4.34
N ASN A 81 51.06 11.16 5.24
CA ASN A 81 52.02 11.73 6.18
C ASN A 81 53.14 12.41 5.38
N ALA A 82 53.14 13.73 5.36
CA ALA A 82 54.29 14.55 5.03
C ALA A 82 54.28 15.74 5.97
N PHE A 83 55.08 15.66 7.04
CA PHE A 83 55.97 16.66 7.65
C PHE A 83 56.35 16.20 9.06
#